data_AF-A0A845W3U8-F1
#
_entry.id   AF-A0A845W3U8-F1
#
_cell.length_a   1.000
_cell.length_b   1.000
_cell.length_c   1.000
_cell.angle_alpha   90.00
_cell.angle_beta   90.00
_cell.angle_gamma   90.00
#
_symmetry.space_group_name_H-M   'P 1'
#
loop_
_entity.id
_entity.type
_entity.pdbx_description
1 polymer ?
#
loop_
_entity_poly.entity_id
_entity_poly.type
_entity_poly.pdbx_seq_one_letter_code
_entity_poly.pdbx_strand_id
1 'polypeptide(L)'
;AIQLTLADRSNIADLLSTSFLFWVAVSYMVWEKRHTLDLESDIFSGVLGSLLIGLVLLRSTFVSGYDIFIRFSPLISVLGLGLLASGVKGLKQYWQHLTIFLCLAIPSGLPTLLIDVSTLTAKFSGLLLWYSGFEVSRQGVYLILPTGGIEVNPGCSGVSSMLQLLGISLLFLFMFPTSRVQKFLVPLIAILVGFIVNSIRVSLMAILVAYYSYESFEYWHFGDGSMIFSLAAVIIFGFFCNFILQQNAPKTED
;
A
#
# COMPACT_ATOMS: atom_id res chain seq x y z
N ALA A 1 -3.40 18.07 -0.12
CA ALA A 1 -4.82 18.40 -0.41
C ALA A 1 -5.25 17.85 -1.78
N ILE A 2 -4.74 18.38 -2.90
CA ILE A 2 -5.18 18.01 -4.26
C ILE A 2 -5.13 16.51 -4.51
N GLN A 3 -4.01 15.86 -4.22
CA GLN A 3 -3.90 14.42 -4.44
C GLN A 3 -4.86 13.59 -3.58
N LEU A 4 -5.13 14.00 -2.33
CA LEU A 4 -6.10 13.31 -1.46
C LEU A 4 -7.52 13.45 -2.01
N THR A 5 -7.87 14.62 -2.54
CA THR A 5 -9.15 14.84 -3.23
C THR A 5 -9.27 13.99 -4.50
N LEU A 6 -8.19 13.84 -5.27
CA LEU A 6 -8.18 12.95 -6.43
C LEU A 6 -8.29 11.47 -6.02
N ALA A 7 -7.60 11.06 -4.95
CA ALA A 7 -7.67 9.70 -4.43
C ALA A 7 -9.08 9.36 -3.92
N ASP A 8 -9.74 10.29 -3.23
CA ASP A 8 -11.13 10.16 -2.80
C ASP A 8 -12.09 9.99 -4.00
N ARG A 9 -11.97 10.86 -5.01
CA ARG A 9 -12.76 10.77 -6.25
C ARG A 9 -12.54 9.49 -7.07
N SER A 10 -11.43 8.79 -6.85
CA SER A 10 -11.15 7.53 -7.57
C SER A 10 -11.97 6.35 -7.05
N ASN A 11 -12.69 6.50 -5.92
CA ASN A 11 -13.43 5.43 -5.23
C ASN A 11 -12.56 4.21 -4.85
N ILE A 12 -11.24 4.40 -4.74
CA ILE A 12 -10.33 3.37 -4.24
C ILE A 12 -10.00 3.69 -2.77
N ALA A 13 -10.84 3.15 -1.88
CA ALA A 13 -10.73 3.23 -0.44
C ALA A 13 -9.29 3.07 0.11
N ASP A 14 -8.61 2.00 -0.31
CA ASP A 14 -7.24 1.69 0.14
C ASP A 14 -6.23 2.76 -0.32
N LEU A 15 -6.44 3.38 -1.48
CA LEU A 15 -5.54 4.40 -2.02
C LEU A 15 -5.64 5.69 -1.22
N LEU A 16 -6.86 6.12 -0.85
CA LEU A 16 -7.06 7.32 -0.05
C LEU A 16 -6.41 7.18 1.33
N SER A 17 -6.73 6.10 2.04
CA SER A 17 -6.21 5.85 3.40
C SER A 17 -4.68 5.74 3.41
N THR A 18 -4.10 5.00 2.47
CA THR A 18 -2.63 4.87 2.34
C THR A 18 -1.97 6.19 1.97
N SER A 19 -2.56 6.95 1.03
CA SER A 19 -2.03 8.26 0.63
C SER A 19 -2.04 9.24 1.79
N PHE A 20 -3.12 9.27 2.57
CA PHE A 20 -3.23 10.12 3.75
C PHE A 20 -2.13 9.80 4.77
N LEU A 21 -1.96 8.52 5.12
CA LEU A 21 -0.94 8.08 6.05
C LEU A 21 0.47 8.44 5.56
N PHE A 22 0.76 8.25 4.26
CA PHE A 22 2.08 8.55 3.69
C PHE A 22 2.36 10.05 3.69
N TRP A 23 1.38 10.88 3.35
CA TRP A 23 1.53 12.34 3.42
C TRP A 23 1.80 12.81 4.84
N VAL A 24 1.04 12.34 5.83
CA VAL A 24 1.24 12.71 7.24
C VAL A 24 2.64 12.30 7.70
N ALA A 25 3.05 11.07 7.43
CA ALA A 25 4.34 10.56 7.86
C ALA A 25 5.51 11.28 7.16
N VAL A 26 5.43 11.50 5.85
CA VAL A 26 6.46 12.23 5.10
C VAL A 26 6.56 13.68 5.57
N SER A 27 5.43 14.37 5.77
CA SER A 27 5.44 15.73 6.31
C SER A 27 6.07 15.79 7.69
N TYR A 28 5.81 14.81 8.56
CA TYR A 28 6.46 14.69 9.86
C TYR A 28 7.98 14.48 9.72
N MET A 29 8.43 13.56 8.86
CA MET A 29 9.85 13.30 8.62
C MET A 29 10.60 14.53 8.09
N VAL A 30 9.98 15.29 7.18
CA VAL A 30 10.53 16.56 6.68
C VAL A 30 10.58 17.60 7.81
N TRP A 31 9.53 17.69 8.62
CA TRP A 31 9.47 18.61 9.76
C TRP A 31 10.56 18.34 10.80
N GLU A 32 10.86 17.08 11.08
CA GLU A 32 11.93 16.66 11.98
C GLU A 32 13.31 17.08 11.46
N LYS A 33 13.53 16.96 10.14
CA LYS A 33 14.81 17.32 9.50
C LYS A 33 14.94 18.79 9.11
N ARG A 34 13.92 19.63 9.32
CA ARG A 34 13.85 21.01 8.77
C ARG A 34 15.06 21.89 9.03
N HIS A 35 15.72 21.72 10.18
CA HIS A 35 16.90 22.51 10.57
C HIS A 35 18.21 22.00 9.97
N THR A 36 18.18 20.80 9.39
CA THR A 36 19.34 20.15 8.74
C THR A 36 19.25 20.14 7.23
N LEU A 37 18.10 20.58 6.68
CA LEU A 37 17.90 20.64 5.24
C LEU A 37 18.71 21.79 4.65
N ASP A 38 19.49 21.48 3.63
CA ASP A 38 20.13 22.49 2.80
C ASP A 38 19.09 23.00 1.79
N LEU A 39 18.79 24.30 1.87
CA LEU A 39 17.76 24.98 1.09
C LEU A 39 18.34 25.86 -0.02
N GLU A 40 19.52 25.50 -0.53
CA GLU A 40 20.13 26.17 -1.67
C GLU A 40 19.61 25.57 -2.99
N SER A 41 18.70 26.29 -3.66
CA SER A 41 18.27 25.98 -5.02
C SER A 41 18.86 26.94 -6.04
N ASP A 42 19.36 26.42 -7.15
CA ASP A 42 19.70 27.21 -8.33
C ASP A 42 18.46 27.58 -9.16
N ILE A 43 18.58 28.61 -10.01
CA ILE A 43 17.48 29.14 -10.83
C ILE A 43 16.92 28.05 -11.76
N PHE A 44 17.77 27.21 -12.34
CA PHE A 44 17.35 26.17 -13.27
C PHE A 44 16.51 25.10 -12.56
N SER A 45 16.97 24.65 -11.39
CA SER A 45 16.20 23.76 -10.51
C SER A 45 14.88 24.37 -10.07
N GLY A 46 14.85 25.68 -9.76
CA GLY A 46 13.64 26.40 -9.40
C GLY A 46 12.60 26.43 -10.51
N VAL A 47 13.03 26.67 -11.76
CA VAL A 47 12.16 26.63 -12.95
C VAL A 47 11.66 25.21 -13.20
N LEU A 48 12.54 24.20 -13.13
CA LEU A 48 12.17 22.81 -13.35
C LEU A 48 11.19 22.31 -12.28
N GLY A 49 11.44 22.62 -11.01
CA GLY A 49 10.54 22.27 -9.91
C GLY A 49 9.18 22.96 -10.05
N SER A 50 9.17 24.26 -10.42
CA SER A 50 7.93 25.00 -10.71
C SER A 50 7.14 24.37 -11.86
N LEU A 51 7.82 23.92 -12.92
CA LEU A 51 7.21 23.25 -14.06
C LEU A 51 6.57 21.91 -13.64
N LEU A 52 7.26 21.12 -12.80
CA LEU A 52 6.71 19.86 -12.29
C LEU A 52 5.46 20.08 -11.42
N ILE A 53 5.50 21.05 -10.51
CA ILE A 53 4.32 21.39 -9.69
C ILE A 53 3.20 21.94 -10.58
N GLY A 54 3.51 22.81 -11.53
CA GLY A 54 2.56 23.32 -12.53
C GLY A 54 1.92 22.20 -13.35
N LEU A 55 2.70 21.19 -13.76
CA LEU A 55 2.21 20.01 -14.45
C LEU A 55 1.27 19.19 -13.57
N VAL A 56 1.59 19.02 -12.29
CA VAL A 56 0.71 18.29 -11.35
C VAL A 56 -0.62 19.02 -11.18
N LEU A 57 -0.57 20.33 -10.96
CA LEU A 57 -1.76 21.18 -10.83
C LEU A 57 -2.60 21.16 -12.11
N LEU A 58 -1.97 21.34 -13.28
CA LEU A 58 -2.66 21.32 -14.57
C LEU A 58 -3.29 19.95 -14.83
N ARG A 59 -2.54 18.86 -14.69
CA ARG A 59 -3.09 17.51 -14.94
C ARG A 59 -4.19 17.17 -13.96
N SER A 60 -4.14 17.65 -12.71
CA SER A 60 -5.18 17.40 -11.72
C SER A 60 -6.58 17.89 -12.12
N THR A 61 -6.68 18.89 -13.01
CA THR A 61 -7.99 19.38 -13.49
C THR A 61 -8.62 18.50 -14.57
N PHE A 62 -7.82 17.68 -15.26
CA PHE A 62 -8.25 16.80 -16.35
C PHE A 62 -8.48 15.35 -15.92
N VAL A 63 -8.10 14.99 -14.69
CA VAL A 63 -8.28 13.63 -14.17
C VAL A 63 -9.77 13.37 -13.93
N SER A 64 -10.33 12.42 -14.66
CA SER A 64 -11.65 11.86 -14.44
C SER A 64 -11.55 10.35 -14.14
N GLY A 65 -12.18 9.91 -13.05
CA GLY A 65 -12.11 8.50 -12.62
C GLY A 65 -10.73 8.06 -12.15
N TYR A 66 -10.41 6.77 -12.37
CA TYR A 66 -9.11 6.20 -12.03
C TYR A 66 -8.08 6.49 -13.13
N ASP A 67 -7.11 7.36 -12.81
CA ASP A 67 -5.93 7.63 -13.63
C ASP A 67 -4.68 7.20 -12.86
N ILE A 68 -3.75 6.53 -13.54
CA ILE A 68 -2.44 6.16 -12.98
C ILE A 68 -1.68 7.38 -12.45
N PHE A 69 -1.94 8.56 -13.02
CA PHE A 69 -1.42 9.83 -12.54
C PHE A 69 -1.71 10.09 -11.05
N ILE A 70 -2.84 9.63 -10.51
CA ILE A 70 -3.17 9.81 -9.09
C ILE A 70 -2.10 9.15 -8.20
N ARG A 71 -1.60 7.97 -8.60
CA ARG A 71 -0.54 7.23 -7.88
C ARG A 71 0.84 7.87 -8.02
N PHE A 72 1.16 8.42 -9.19
CA PHE A 72 2.45 9.10 -9.44
C PHE A 72 2.50 10.53 -8.93
N SER A 73 1.36 11.20 -8.76
CA SER A 73 1.32 12.63 -8.41
C SER A 73 2.03 12.97 -7.09
N PRO A 74 2.03 12.15 -6.02
CA PRO A 74 2.83 12.44 -4.83
C PRO A 74 4.34 12.39 -5.10
N LEU A 75 4.80 11.42 -5.89
CA LEU A 75 6.21 11.29 -6.25
C LEU A 75 6.67 12.50 -7.05
N ILE A 76 5.91 12.92 -8.06
CA ILE A 76 6.20 14.12 -8.87
C ILE A 76 6.16 15.37 -7.99
N SER A 77 5.22 15.45 -7.05
CA SER A 77 5.10 16.59 -6.12
C SER A 77 6.31 16.71 -5.21
N VAL A 78 6.78 15.61 -4.61
CA VAL A 78 7.97 15.62 -3.75
C VAL A 78 9.23 15.93 -4.55
N LEU A 79 9.35 15.42 -5.78
CA LEU A 79 10.45 15.79 -6.68
C LEU A 79 10.44 17.29 -7.02
N GLY A 80 9.27 17.83 -7.39
CA GLY A 80 9.12 19.25 -7.71
C GLY A 80 9.41 20.16 -6.52
N LEU A 81 8.88 19.82 -5.34
CA LEU A 81 9.15 20.55 -4.09
C LEU A 81 10.62 20.44 -3.67
N GLY A 82 11.22 19.26 -3.79
CA GLY A 82 12.64 19.05 -3.48
C GLY A 82 13.57 19.83 -4.40
N LEU A 83 13.24 19.92 -5.70
CA LEU A 83 13.97 20.76 -6.65
C LEU A 83 13.83 22.25 -6.34
N LEU A 84 12.61 22.70 -5.99
CA LEU A 84 12.36 24.09 -5.59
C LEU A 84 13.11 24.48 -4.31
N ALA A 85 13.16 23.57 -3.35
CA ALA A 85 13.73 23.84 -2.03
C ALA A 85 15.26 23.71 -2.02
N SER A 86 15.82 22.68 -2.66
CA SER A 86 17.22 22.28 -2.45
C SER A 86 18.00 21.99 -3.74
N GLY A 87 17.42 22.27 -4.90
CA GLY A 87 18.03 21.99 -6.20
C GLY A 87 18.27 20.51 -6.51
N VAL A 88 18.83 20.21 -7.69
CA VAL A 88 19.13 18.83 -8.12
C VAL A 88 20.10 18.13 -7.17
N LYS A 89 21.12 18.84 -6.67
CA LYS A 89 22.12 18.27 -5.74
C LYS A 89 21.51 17.92 -4.39
N GLY A 90 20.56 18.73 -3.91
CA GLY A 90 19.87 18.51 -2.65
C GLY A 90 18.78 17.44 -2.70
N LEU A 91 18.38 16.94 -3.87
CA LEU A 91 17.36 15.87 -3.98
C LEU A 91 17.73 14.60 -3.19
N LYS A 92 19.03 14.32 -3.01
CA LYS A 92 19.52 13.18 -2.22
C LYS A 92 19.01 13.21 -0.77
N GLN A 93 18.75 14.40 -0.22
CA GLN A 93 18.22 14.59 1.13
C GLN A 93 16.81 13.99 1.28
N TYR A 94 16.05 13.92 0.19
CA TYR A 94 14.66 13.44 0.17
C TYR A 94 14.51 11.99 -0.27
N TRP A 95 15.60 11.21 -0.41
CA TRP A 95 15.56 9.84 -0.93
C TRP A 95 14.59 8.93 -0.16
N GLN A 96 14.49 9.06 1.17
CA GLN A 96 13.53 8.30 1.98
C GLN A 96 12.07 8.62 1.58
N HIS A 97 11.74 9.90 1.48
CA HIS A 97 10.41 10.39 1.08
C HIS A 97 10.04 9.93 -0.34
N LEU A 98 11.00 10.01 -1.27
CA LEU A 98 10.84 9.53 -2.64
C LEU A 98 10.60 8.02 -2.69
N THR A 99 11.31 7.25 -1.87
CA THR A 99 11.14 5.78 -1.81
C THR A 99 9.75 5.38 -1.30
N ILE A 100 9.23 6.08 -0.29
CA ILE A 100 7.87 5.84 0.22
C ILE A 100 6.82 6.08 -0.87
N PHE A 101 6.90 7.22 -1.57
CA PHE A 101 5.94 7.53 -2.63
C PHE A 101 6.16 6.72 -3.91
N LEU A 102 7.37 6.20 -4.15
CA LEU A 102 7.61 5.24 -5.21
C LEU A 102 6.81 3.95 -4.98
N CYS A 103 6.73 3.45 -3.73
CA CYS A 103 5.87 2.31 -3.41
C CYS A 103 4.39 2.56 -3.68
N LEU A 104 3.90 3.77 -3.39
CA LEU A 104 2.52 4.16 -3.71
C LEU A 104 2.29 4.27 -5.23
N ALA A 105 3.32 4.68 -5.97
CA ALA A 105 3.28 4.85 -7.42
C ALA A 105 3.19 3.52 -8.19
N ILE A 106 3.65 2.40 -7.60
CA ILE A 106 3.59 1.07 -8.23
C ILE A 106 2.11 0.68 -8.41
N PRO A 107 1.61 0.51 -9.64
CA PRO A 107 0.26 0.01 -9.87
C PRO A 107 0.22 -1.47 -9.50
N SER A 108 -0.88 -1.91 -8.87
CA SER A 108 -1.04 -3.30 -8.44
C SER A 108 -1.03 -4.31 -9.59
N GLY A 109 -1.31 -3.87 -10.83
CA GLY A 109 -1.19 -4.70 -12.03
C GLY A 109 0.25 -4.97 -12.49
N LEU A 110 1.25 -4.20 -12.03
CA LEU A 110 2.64 -4.41 -12.46
C LEU A 110 3.24 -5.69 -11.84
N PRO A 111 3.13 -5.95 -10.53
CA PRO A 111 3.59 -7.22 -9.96
C PRO A 111 2.90 -8.45 -10.56
N THR A 112 1.63 -8.34 -10.95
CA THR A 112 0.87 -9.46 -11.54
C THR A 112 1.38 -9.87 -12.93
N LEU A 113 2.15 -9.01 -13.62
CA LEU A 113 2.81 -9.36 -14.88
C LEU A 113 4.03 -10.25 -14.68
N LEU A 114 4.65 -10.20 -13.50
CA LEU A 114 5.86 -10.95 -13.17
C LEU A 114 5.55 -12.25 -12.44
N ILE A 115 4.55 -12.21 -11.55
CA ILE A 115 4.17 -13.33 -10.69
C ILE A 115 2.65 -13.46 -10.70
N ASP A 116 2.14 -14.67 -10.95
CA ASP A 116 0.71 -14.95 -10.85
C ASP A 116 0.28 -15.11 -9.38
N VAL A 117 0.13 -13.96 -8.72
CA VAL A 117 -0.32 -13.86 -7.33
C VAL A 117 -1.76 -14.34 -7.19
N SER A 118 -2.61 -14.19 -8.21
CA SER A 118 -3.98 -14.68 -8.19
C SER A 118 -4.05 -16.20 -8.00
N THR A 119 -3.21 -16.97 -8.71
CA THR A 119 -3.14 -18.42 -8.54
C THR A 119 -2.63 -18.81 -7.14
N LEU A 120 -1.66 -18.07 -6.58
CA LEU A 120 -1.19 -18.30 -5.22
C LEU A 120 -2.28 -18.04 -4.19
N THR A 121 -3.02 -16.94 -4.33
CA THR A 121 -4.14 -16.58 -3.47
C THR A 121 -5.27 -17.60 -3.58
N ALA A 122 -5.60 -18.08 -4.79
CA ALA A 122 -6.57 -19.15 -4.98
C ALA A 122 -6.12 -20.45 -4.29
N LYS A 123 -4.84 -20.83 -4.44
CA LYS A 123 -4.29 -22.02 -3.78
C LYS A 123 -4.38 -21.94 -2.25
N PHE A 124 -3.97 -20.81 -1.67
CA PHE A 124 -3.96 -20.65 -0.21
C PHE A 124 -5.38 -20.51 0.34
N SER A 125 -6.26 -19.77 -0.33
CA SER A 125 -7.67 -19.65 0.06
C SER A 125 -8.41 -20.98 -0.04
N GLY A 126 -8.16 -21.77 -1.10
CA GLY A 126 -8.68 -23.13 -1.20
C GLY A 126 -8.22 -24.04 -0.06
N LEU A 127 -6.96 -23.91 0.37
CA LEU A 127 -6.44 -24.62 1.54
C LEU A 127 -7.17 -24.21 2.82
N LEU A 128 -7.40 -22.91 3.04
CA LEU A 128 -8.14 -22.40 4.20
C LEU A 128 -9.58 -22.92 4.22
N LEU A 129 -10.26 -22.93 3.08
CA LEU A 129 -11.61 -23.49 2.92
C LEU A 129 -11.66 -24.98 3.25
N TRP A 130 -10.72 -25.76 2.70
CA TRP A 130 -10.63 -27.19 2.96
C TRP A 130 -10.40 -27.50 4.45
N TYR A 131 -9.47 -26.79 5.11
CA TYR A 131 -9.26 -26.92 6.56
C TYR A 131 -10.47 -26.48 7.39
N SER A 132 -11.29 -25.59 6.87
CA SER A 132 -12.54 -25.14 7.50
C SER A 132 -13.71 -26.12 7.28
N GLY A 133 -13.49 -27.24 6.59
CA GLY A 133 -14.48 -28.30 6.38
C GLY A 133 -15.30 -28.17 5.10
N PHE A 134 -14.97 -27.23 4.20
CA PHE A 134 -15.66 -27.08 2.93
C PHE A 134 -15.11 -28.02 1.86
N GLU A 135 -16.00 -28.62 1.08
CA GLU A 135 -15.64 -29.33 -0.14
C GLU A 135 -15.33 -28.29 -1.23
N VAL A 136 -14.05 -28.09 -1.53
CA VAL A 136 -13.59 -27.09 -2.50
C VAL A 136 -12.71 -27.75 -3.56
N SER A 137 -13.02 -27.45 -4.82
CA SER A 137 -12.21 -27.82 -5.97
C SER A 137 -11.59 -26.56 -6.57
N ARG A 138 -10.26 -26.55 -6.76
CA ARG A 138 -9.54 -25.42 -7.36
C ARG A 138 -9.17 -25.73 -8.80
N GLN A 139 -9.58 -24.87 -9.72
CA GLN A 139 -9.19 -24.93 -11.13
C GLN A 139 -8.51 -23.62 -11.52
N GLY A 140 -7.17 -23.59 -11.51
CA GLY A 140 -6.43 -22.34 -11.73
C GLY A 140 -6.74 -21.29 -10.65
N VAL A 141 -7.32 -20.16 -11.08
CA VAL A 141 -7.77 -19.06 -10.21
C VAL A 141 -9.22 -19.22 -9.71
N TYR A 142 -9.92 -20.27 -10.12
CA TYR A 142 -11.29 -20.55 -9.71
C TYR A 142 -11.33 -21.42 -8.46
N LEU A 143 -12.19 -21.04 -7.51
CA LEU A 143 -12.55 -21.83 -6.34
C LEU A 143 -14.02 -22.23 -6.46
N ILE A 144 -14.26 -23.54 -6.59
CA ILE A 144 -15.58 -24.11 -6.86
C ILE A 144 -16.03 -24.89 -5.61
N LEU A 145 -17.18 -24.52 -5.09
CA LEU A 145 -17.91 -25.19 -4.01
C LEU A 145 -19.18 -25.83 -4.60
N PRO A 146 -19.87 -26.75 -3.90
CA PRO A 146 -21.03 -27.46 -4.44
C PRO A 146 -22.17 -26.54 -4.92
N THR A 147 -22.34 -25.40 -4.27
CA THR A 147 -23.46 -24.47 -4.49
C THR A 147 -23.04 -23.16 -5.18
N GLY A 148 -21.76 -22.97 -5.51
CA GLY A 148 -21.28 -21.74 -6.13
C GLY A 148 -19.76 -21.72 -6.32
N GLY A 149 -19.24 -20.63 -6.87
CA GLY A 149 -17.80 -20.49 -7.05
C GLY A 149 -17.38 -19.04 -7.26
N ILE A 150 -16.11 -18.76 -7.03
CA ILE A 150 -15.52 -17.45 -7.23
C ILE A 150 -14.27 -17.54 -8.10
N GLU A 151 -14.02 -16.49 -8.86
CA GLU A 151 -12.78 -16.27 -9.59
C GLU A 151 -11.90 -15.27 -8.83
N VAL A 152 -10.66 -15.66 -8.54
CA VAL A 152 -9.67 -14.74 -7.94
C VAL A 152 -9.07 -13.88 -9.07
N ASN A 153 -9.84 -12.88 -9.51
CA ASN A 153 -9.39 -11.92 -10.51
C ASN A 153 -8.15 -11.12 -10.01
N PRO A 154 -7.42 -10.42 -10.89
CA PRO A 154 -6.25 -9.63 -10.48
C PRO A 154 -6.54 -8.59 -9.40
N GLY A 155 -7.78 -8.08 -9.31
CA GLY A 155 -8.22 -7.15 -8.26
C GLY A 155 -8.32 -7.81 -6.87
N CYS A 156 -8.63 -9.10 -6.81
CA CYS A 156 -8.72 -9.89 -5.57
C CYS A 156 -7.43 -10.65 -5.24
N SER A 157 -6.37 -10.48 -6.03
CA SER A 157 -5.07 -11.14 -5.84
C SER A 157 -4.42 -10.81 -4.48
N GLY A 158 -4.73 -9.66 -3.90
CA GLY A 158 -4.14 -9.16 -2.65
C GLY A 158 -2.89 -8.30 -2.85
N VAL A 159 -2.47 -8.06 -4.10
CA VAL A 159 -1.28 -7.25 -4.40
C VAL A 159 -1.41 -5.84 -3.84
N SER A 160 -2.59 -5.23 -3.89
CA SER A 160 -2.84 -3.90 -3.31
C SER A 160 -2.53 -3.86 -1.81
N SER A 161 -3.02 -4.84 -1.04
CA SER A 161 -2.76 -4.94 0.41
C SER A 161 -1.29 -5.22 0.72
N MET A 162 -0.62 -6.05 -0.09
CA MET A 162 0.82 -6.30 0.04
C MET A 162 1.65 -5.03 -0.22
N LEU A 163 1.34 -4.28 -1.27
CA LEU A 163 2.04 -3.01 -1.59
C LEU A 163 1.78 -1.93 -0.54
N GLN A 164 0.55 -1.86 -0.02
CA GLN A 164 0.20 -0.96 1.08
C GLN A 164 1.05 -1.25 2.32
N LEU A 165 1.06 -2.49 2.79
CA LEU A 165 1.86 -2.87 3.95
C LEU A 165 3.36 -2.74 3.67
N LEU A 166 3.82 -3.01 2.45
CA LEU A 166 5.21 -2.80 2.06
C LEU A 166 5.62 -1.33 2.23
N GLY A 167 4.79 -0.38 1.79
CA GLY A 167 5.10 1.04 2.00
C GLY A 167 5.06 1.47 3.48
N ILE A 168 4.13 0.92 4.28
CA ILE A 168 4.11 1.13 5.74
C ILE A 168 5.37 0.52 6.40
N SER A 169 5.85 -0.62 5.90
CA SER A 169 7.08 -1.27 6.37
C SER A 169 8.31 -0.38 6.14
N LEU A 170 8.37 0.32 5.00
CA LEU A 170 9.45 1.27 4.71
C LEU A 170 9.38 2.50 5.60
N LEU A 171 8.16 3.02 5.85
CA LEU A 171 7.95 4.09 6.82
C LEU A 171 8.50 3.70 8.20
N PHE A 172 8.15 2.51 8.68
CA PHE A 172 8.66 2.00 9.95
C PHE A 172 10.20 1.93 9.96
N LEU A 173 10.81 1.35 8.91
CA LEU A 173 12.27 1.22 8.80
C LEU A 173 13.01 2.57 8.71
N PHE A 174 12.36 3.62 8.21
CA PHE A 174 12.97 4.95 8.11
C PHE A 174 12.78 5.79 9.37
N MET A 175 11.72 5.55 10.13
CA MET A 175 11.43 6.28 11.38
C MET A 175 12.11 5.67 12.60
N PHE A 176 12.34 4.36 12.61
CA PHE A 176 12.83 3.66 13.79
C PHE A 176 14.18 2.95 13.56
N PRO A 177 15.06 2.94 14.57
CA PRO A 177 16.31 2.20 14.49
C PRO A 177 16.03 0.69 14.44
N THR A 178 16.57 0.03 13.43
CA THR A 178 16.37 -1.40 13.18
C THR A 178 17.67 -2.10 12.79
N SER A 179 17.81 -3.36 13.21
CA SER A 179 18.96 -4.21 12.89
C SER A 179 18.98 -4.60 11.40
N ARG A 180 20.13 -5.07 10.89
CA ARG A 180 20.24 -5.52 9.50
C ARG A 180 19.25 -6.63 9.16
N VAL A 181 18.98 -7.53 10.10
CA VAL A 181 17.99 -8.61 9.93
C VAL A 181 16.58 -8.03 9.85
N GLN A 182 16.23 -7.09 10.73
CA GLN A 182 14.92 -6.43 10.74
C GLN A 182 14.64 -5.67 9.43
N LYS A 183 15.67 -5.10 8.79
CA LYS A 183 15.52 -4.45 7.47
C LYS A 183 15.03 -5.39 6.36
N PHE A 184 15.30 -6.70 6.48
CA PHE A 184 14.77 -7.71 5.56
C PHE A 184 13.48 -8.34 6.08
N LEU A 185 13.40 -8.61 7.37
CA LEU A 185 12.26 -9.29 7.98
C LEU A 185 11.00 -8.42 7.96
N VAL A 186 11.11 -7.12 8.21
CA VAL A 186 9.97 -6.20 8.28
C VAL A 186 9.19 -6.12 6.97
N PRO A 187 9.82 -5.88 5.79
CA PRO A 187 9.12 -5.91 4.51
C PRO A 187 8.57 -7.29 4.16
N LEU A 188 9.29 -8.37 4.51
CA LEU A 188 8.83 -9.73 4.26
C LEU A 188 7.54 -10.04 5.03
N ILE A 189 7.50 -9.70 6.32
CA ILE A 189 6.32 -9.90 7.16
C ILE A 189 5.16 -9.02 6.70
N ALA A 190 5.41 -7.78 6.27
CA ALA A 190 4.39 -6.93 5.66
C ALA A 190 3.71 -7.58 4.45
N ILE A 191 4.50 -8.13 3.52
CA ILE A 191 3.99 -8.84 2.34
C ILE A 191 3.19 -10.08 2.76
N LEU A 192 3.73 -10.88 3.70
CA LEU A 192 3.06 -12.10 4.17
C LEU A 192 1.72 -11.80 4.86
N VAL A 193 1.67 -10.79 5.73
CA VAL A 193 0.43 -10.37 6.40
C VAL A 193 -0.60 -9.92 5.35
N GLY A 194 -0.20 -9.10 4.38
CA GLY A 194 -1.10 -8.64 3.32
C GLY A 194 -1.66 -9.79 2.49
N PHE A 195 -0.81 -10.76 2.14
CA PHE A 195 -1.22 -11.96 1.41
C PHE A 195 -2.18 -12.85 2.20
N ILE A 196 -1.85 -13.13 3.47
CA ILE A 196 -2.64 -14.03 4.34
C ILE A 196 -4.01 -13.41 4.60
N VAL A 197 -4.07 -12.14 5.02
CA VAL A 197 -5.35 -11.47 5.32
C VAL A 197 -6.23 -11.37 4.08
N ASN A 198 -5.66 -11.08 2.90
CA ASN A 198 -6.44 -11.08 1.66
C ASN A 198 -6.93 -12.49 1.29
N SER A 199 -6.14 -13.53 1.51
CA SER A 199 -6.60 -14.91 1.25
C SER A 199 -7.73 -15.34 2.18
N ILE A 200 -7.72 -14.87 3.43
CA ILE A 200 -8.86 -15.04 4.35
C ILE A 200 -10.10 -14.33 3.79
N ARG A 201 -9.96 -13.10 3.29
CA ARG A 201 -11.06 -12.37 2.62
C ARG A 201 -11.63 -13.16 1.44
N VAL A 202 -10.78 -13.66 0.55
CA VAL A 202 -11.20 -14.47 -0.61
C VAL A 202 -11.92 -15.75 -0.17
N SER A 203 -11.44 -16.40 0.89
CA SER A 203 -12.10 -17.57 1.47
C SER A 203 -13.49 -17.22 2.01
N LEU A 204 -13.63 -16.10 2.73
CA LEU A 204 -14.94 -15.61 3.17
C LEU A 204 -15.87 -15.36 1.97
N MET A 205 -15.35 -14.79 0.88
CA MET A 205 -16.19 -14.47 -0.29
C MET A 205 -16.71 -15.75 -0.95
N ALA A 206 -15.88 -16.78 -1.03
CA ALA A 206 -16.28 -18.10 -1.55
C ALA A 206 -17.40 -18.71 -0.69
N ILE A 207 -17.30 -18.60 0.63
CA ILE A 207 -18.33 -19.08 1.57
C ILE A 207 -19.64 -18.32 1.35
N LEU A 208 -19.61 -16.98 1.29
CA LEU A 208 -20.83 -16.18 1.14
C LEU A 208 -21.58 -16.47 -0.17
N VAL A 209 -20.85 -16.70 -1.26
CA VAL A 209 -21.43 -17.12 -2.54
C VAL A 209 -22.06 -18.51 -2.43
N ALA A 210 -21.40 -19.46 -1.75
CA ALA A 210 -21.94 -20.80 -1.55
C ALA A 210 -23.23 -20.82 -0.71
N TYR A 211 -23.44 -19.84 0.17
CA TYR A 211 -24.68 -19.69 0.95
C TYR A 211 -25.71 -18.74 0.31
N TYR A 212 -25.57 -18.39 -0.98
CA TYR A 212 -26.51 -17.53 -1.72
C TYR A 212 -26.74 -16.12 -1.12
N SER A 213 -25.78 -15.61 -0.36
CA SER A 213 -25.87 -14.30 0.29
C SER A 213 -25.30 -13.19 -0.59
N TYR A 214 -25.95 -12.90 -1.73
CA TYR A 214 -25.44 -11.93 -2.71
C TYR A 214 -25.22 -10.53 -2.11
N GLU A 215 -26.16 -10.05 -1.29
CA GLU A 215 -26.04 -8.76 -0.60
C GLU A 215 -24.83 -8.73 0.35
N SER A 216 -24.60 -9.83 1.08
CA SER A 216 -23.41 -9.95 1.95
C SER A 216 -22.13 -9.99 1.12
N PHE A 217 -22.11 -10.76 0.02
CA PHE A 217 -20.97 -10.79 -0.89
C PHE A 217 -20.63 -9.39 -1.41
N GLU A 218 -21.61 -8.60 -1.88
CA GLU A 218 -21.37 -7.23 -2.34
C GLU A 218 -20.80 -6.34 -1.23
N TYR A 219 -21.35 -6.42 -0.01
CA TYR A 219 -20.87 -5.63 1.13
C TYR A 219 -19.40 -5.92 1.47
N TRP A 220 -19.00 -7.19 1.48
CA TRP A 220 -17.63 -7.58 1.82
C TRP A 220 -16.65 -7.49 0.63
N HIS A 221 -17.17 -7.50 -0.60
CA HIS A 221 -16.38 -7.32 -1.82
C HIS A 221 -16.12 -5.83 -2.09
N PHE A 222 -17.17 -5.03 -2.25
CA PHE A 222 -17.10 -3.63 -2.70
C PHE A 222 -17.52 -2.62 -1.62
N GLY A 223 -18.30 -3.03 -0.64
CA GLY A 223 -18.74 -2.17 0.46
C GLY A 223 -17.65 -1.92 1.52
N ASP A 224 -18.05 -1.25 2.59
CA ASP A 224 -17.18 -0.90 3.72
C ASP A 224 -16.54 -2.13 4.39
N GLY A 225 -17.19 -3.31 4.29
CA GLY A 225 -16.66 -4.57 4.81
C GLY A 225 -15.30 -4.94 4.20
N SER A 226 -15.02 -4.48 2.96
CA SER A 226 -13.72 -4.68 2.32
C SER A 226 -12.57 -3.97 3.07
N MET A 227 -12.83 -2.77 3.63
CA MET A 227 -11.84 -1.98 4.38
C MET A 227 -11.42 -2.65 5.69
N ILE A 228 -12.29 -3.47 6.29
CA ILE A 228 -12.00 -4.18 7.54
C ILE A 228 -10.77 -5.07 7.39
N PHE A 229 -10.60 -5.71 6.23
CA PHE A 229 -9.43 -6.54 5.96
C PHE A 229 -8.15 -5.72 5.84
N SER A 230 -8.19 -4.59 5.15
CA SER A 230 -7.05 -3.66 5.07
C SER A 230 -6.66 -3.13 6.46
N LEU A 231 -7.65 -2.72 7.27
CA LEU A 231 -7.43 -2.28 8.64
C LEU A 231 -6.85 -3.39 9.52
N ALA A 232 -7.42 -4.59 9.46
CA ALA A 232 -6.93 -5.75 10.21
C ALA A 232 -5.47 -6.08 9.84
N ALA A 233 -5.13 -6.04 8.55
CA ALA A 233 -3.77 -6.26 8.07
C ALA A 233 -2.78 -5.21 8.63
N VAL A 234 -3.18 -3.93 8.65
CA VAL A 234 -2.38 -2.84 9.25
C VAL A 234 -2.22 -3.02 10.76
N ILE A 235 -3.27 -3.41 11.48
CA ILE A 235 -3.22 -3.65 12.93
C ILE A 235 -2.29 -4.84 13.26
N ILE A 236 -2.44 -5.96 12.54
CA ILE A 236 -1.59 -7.15 12.72
C ILE A 236 -0.12 -6.79 12.49
N PHE A 237 0.16 -6.06 11.40
CA PHE A 237 1.51 -5.59 11.11
C PHE A 237 2.01 -4.59 12.17
N GLY A 238 1.15 -3.71 12.66
CA GLY A 238 1.45 -2.76 13.74
C GLY A 238 1.87 -3.46 15.04
N PHE A 239 1.20 -4.55 15.41
CA PHE A 239 1.60 -5.37 16.57
C PHE A 239 2.99 -5.97 16.37
N PHE A 240 3.31 -6.46 15.18
CA PHE A 240 4.64 -6.96 14.85
C PHE A 240 5.71 -5.86 14.92
N CYS A 241 5.42 -4.67 14.40
CA CYS A 241 6.30 -3.50 14.53
C CYS A 241 6.54 -3.12 16.00
N ASN A 242 5.47 -3.07 16.80
CA ASN A 242 5.57 -2.78 18.24
C ASN A 242 6.44 -3.83 18.97
N PHE A 243 6.29 -5.11 18.63
CA PHE A 243 7.15 -6.17 19.16
C PHE A 243 8.63 -5.96 18.82
N ILE A 244 8.95 -5.54 17.59
CA ILE A 244 10.33 -5.19 17.20
C ILE A 244 10.86 -4.02 18.03
N LEU A 245 10.05 -2.97 18.25
CA LEU A 245 10.46 -1.83 19.06
C LEU A 245 10.76 -2.23 20.51
N GLN A 246 9.94 -3.11 21.09
CA GLN A 246 10.16 -3.63 22.44
C GLN A 246 11.44 -4.47 22.53
N GLN A 247 11.77 -5.27 21.52
CA GLN A 247 13.02 -6.02 21.48
C GLN A 247 14.26 -5.13 21.35
N ASN A 248 14.12 -4.00 20.66
CA ASN A 248 15.20 -3.04 20.46
C ASN A 248 15.33 -2.05 21.63
N ALA A 249 14.37 -2.02 22.55
CA ALA A 249 14.45 -1.17 23.74
C ALA A 249 15.65 -1.61 24.60
N PRO A 250 16.44 -0.67 25.12
CA PRO A 250 17.53 -1.02 26.03
C PRO A 250 16.94 -1.78 27.23
N LYS A 251 17.49 -2.96 27.52
CA LYS A 251 17.16 -3.66 28.77
C LYS A 251 17.60 -2.75 29.91
N THR A 252 16.65 -2.24 30.70
CA THR A 252 16.96 -1.66 32.00
C THR A 252 17.63 -2.76 32.82
N GLU A 253 18.92 -2.61 33.08
CA GLU A 253 19.62 -3.38 34.10
C GLU A 253 19.10 -2.89 35.46
N ASP A 254 18.25 -3.70 36.10
CA ASP A 254 17.93 -3.61 37.52
C ASP A 254 19.00 -4.33 38.36
#